data_AF-A0A5E3WVF6-F1
#
_entry.id   AF-A0A5E3WVF6-F1
#
_cell.length_a   1.000
_cell.length_b   1.000
_cell.length_c   1.000
_cell.angle_alpha   90.00
_cell.angle_beta   90.00
_cell.angle_gamma   90.00
#
_symmetry.space_group_name_H-M   'P 1'
#
loop_
_entity.id
_entity.type
_entity.pdbx_description
1 polymer ?
#
loop_
_entity_poly.entity_id
_entity_poly.type
_entity_poly.pdbx_seq_one_letter_code
_entity_poly.pdbx_strand_id
1 'polypeptide(L)'
;MDIISSRILGHDHVLIYDNTTIHRKRRDDALSARKMPKYPTAPNNRMFGVDIPLLDAIGQPAYNTRGKIQRTRIRMGDARFANGLPQPLYYPLGHPRAGVFKGMLEILAERGYERDMLHALRAECHSFKCSPKFERANPCCCRRLLLNEPDFATVLSILEEECAARGFRVIFLPKFHCELNLIEQCWGRAKAIYHDFPASACEDVLEQNATRALAGITLLNIRR
;
A
#
# COMPACT_ATOMS: atom_id res chain seq x y z
N MET A 1 -22.90 13.39 1.32
CA MET A 1 -22.98 13.08 -0.12
C MET A 1 -21.67 13.48 -0.75
N ASP A 2 -20.97 12.54 -1.39
CA ASP A 2 -19.74 12.85 -2.11
C ASP A 2 -20.03 13.63 -3.40
N ILE A 3 -19.12 14.51 -3.78
CA ILE A 3 -19.28 15.39 -4.97
C ILE A 3 -19.62 14.58 -6.21
N ILE A 4 -18.99 13.42 -6.38
CA ILE A 4 -19.19 12.51 -7.52
C ILE A 4 -20.65 12.03 -7.57
N SER A 5 -21.13 11.42 -6.46
CA SER A 5 -22.48 10.88 -6.38
C SER A 5 -23.57 11.95 -6.45
N SER A 6 -23.25 13.20 -6.06
CA SER A 6 -24.21 14.31 -6.15
C SER A 6 -24.34 14.91 -7.56
N ARG A 7 -23.31 14.77 -8.41
CA ARG A 7 -23.23 15.43 -9.73
C ARG A 7 -23.47 14.52 -10.92
N ILE A 8 -23.20 13.22 -10.79
CA ILE A 8 -23.29 12.27 -11.90
C ILE A 8 -24.07 11.04 -11.42
N LEU A 9 -25.39 11.11 -11.47
CA LEU A 9 -26.28 10.04 -11.02
C LEU A 9 -26.41 8.93 -12.08
N GLY A 10 -26.64 7.69 -11.63
CA GLY A 10 -26.98 6.56 -12.51
C GLY A 10 -25.80 5.92 -13.26
N HIS A 11 -24.56 6.22 -12.87
CA HIS A 11 -23.36 5.63 -13.47
C HIS A 11 -22.48 4.99 -12.40
N ASP A 12 -21.78 3.92 -12.78
CA ASP A 12 -20.72 3.35 -11.96
C ASP A 12 -19.50 4.28 -11.96
N HIS A 13 -18.96 4.55 -10.78
CA HIS A 13 -17.79 5.41 -10.62
C HIS A 13 -16.55 4.60 -10.28
N VAL A 14 -15.51 4.79 -11.10
CA VAL A 14 -14.19 4.19 -10.91
C VAL A 14 -13.16 5.29 -10.84
N LEU A 15 -12.34 5.29 -9.79
CA LEU A 15 -11.25 6.23 -9.60
C LEU A 15 -9.96 5.59 -10.10
N ILE A 16 -9.31 6.26 -11.05
CA ILE A 16 -8.09 5.78 -11.68
C ILE A 16 -6.93 6.60 -11.13
N TYR A 17 -5.89 5.90 -10.64
CA TYR A 17 -4.68 6.52 -10.14
C TYR A 17 -3.47 5.89 -10.83
N ASP A 18 -2.42 6.69 -11.00
CA ASP A 18 -1.11 6.16 -11.36
C ASP A 18 -0.50 5.38 -10.17
N ASN A 19 0.37 4.42 -10.48
CA ASN A 19 0.95 3.48 -9.52
C ASN A 19 2.18 4.08 -8.84
N THR A 20 1.98 5.22 -8.17
CA THR A 20 3.00 5.87 -7.35
C THR A 20 3.15 5.17 -6.00
N THR A 21 4.28 5.41 -5.33
CA THR A 21 4.51 4.92 -3.98
C THR A 21 3.55 5.54 -2.96
N ILE A 22 3.10 6.78 -3.20
CA ILE A 22 2.18 7.51 -2.32
C ILE A 22 0.79 6.90 -2.41
N HIS A 23 0.26 6.67 -3.61
CA HIS A 23 -1.07 6.08 -3.78
C HIS A 23 -1.14 4.64 -3.26
N ARG A 24 -0.01 3.93 -3.26
CA ARG A 24 0.10 2.56 -2.72
C ARG A 24 0.53 2.51 -1.25
N LYS A 25 0.57 3.65 -0.56
CA LYS A 25 0.88 3.68 0.86
C LYS A 25 -0.18 2.89 1.63
N ARG A 26 0.27 1.88 2.38
CA ARG A 26 -0.57 1.11 3.31
C ARG A 26 -0.51 1.75 4.68
N ARG A 27 -1.41 1.34 5.58
CA ARG A 27 -1.33 1.70 7.00
C ARG A 27 0.04 1.31 7.56
N ASP A 28 0.50 2.05 8.56
CA ASP A 28 1.85 1.88 9.11
C ASP A 28 2.07 0.50 9.74
N ASP A 29 1.01 -0.11 10.27
CA ASP A 29 0.97 -1.44 10.87
C ASP A 29 0.56 -2.55 9.87
N ALA A 30 0.37 -2.21 8.60
CA ALA A 30 -0.15 -3.13 7.61
C ALA A 30 0.72 -4.38 7.41
N LEU A 31 0.07 -5.50 7.10
CA LEU A 31 0.74 -6.79 6.93
C LEU A 31 1.79 -6.75 5.83
N SER A 32 2.95 -7.33 6.14
CA SER A 32 4.03 -7.53 5.17
C SER A 32 4.92 -8.67 5.59
N ALA A 33 5.06 -9.67 4.71
CA ALA A 33 6.05 -10.72 4.91
C ALA A 33 7.50 -10.25 4.65
N ARG A 34 7.71 -8.98 4.24
CA ARG A 34 9.05 -8.47 3.97
C ARG A 34 9.88 -8.45 5.25
N LYS A 35 11.03 -9.13 5.20
CA LYS A 35 12.01 -9.21 6.31
C LYS A 35 11.50 -9.92 7.57
N MET A 36 10.34 -10.59 7.53
CA MET A 36 9.88 -11.39 8.66
C MET A 36 10.90 -12.50 8.97
N PRO A 37 11.31 -12.71 10.23
CA PRO A 37 12.16 -13.83 10.59
C PRO A 37 11.38 -15.15 10.49
N LYS A 38 12.09 -16.25 10.17
CA LYS A 38 11.48 -17.58 10.15
C LYS A 38 11.02 -18.02 11.54
N TYR A 39 11.87 -17.77 12.54
CA TYR A 39 11.65 -18.19 13.92
C TYR A 39 11.18 -17.01 14.80
N PRO A 40 10.65 -17.30 15.99
CA PRO A 40 10.31 -16.26 16.95
C PRO A 40 11.48 -15.33 17.25
N THR A 41 11.19 -14.08 17.63
CA THR A 41 12.26 -13.16 18.07
C THR A 41 12.98 -13.74 19.29
N ALA A 42 14.32 -13.80 19.21
CA ALA A 42 15.16 -14.27 20.31
C ALA A 42 15.13 -13.26 21.48
N PRO A 43 15.27 -13.71 22.74
CA PRO A 43 15.13 -12.84 23.92
C PRO A 43 15.98 -11.56 23.92
N ASN A 44 17.20 -11.64 23.38
CA ASN A 44 18.15 -10.52 23.36
C ASN A 44 18.07 -9.66 22.09
N ASN A 45 17.18 -10.02 21.15
CA ASN A 45 17.02 -9.29 19.91
C ASN A 45 15.91 -8.26 20.02
N ARG A 46 16.09 -7.12 19.35
CA ARG A 46 15.04 -6.11 19.21
C ARG A 46 13.80 -6.74 18.58
N MET A 47 12.63 -6.53 19.21
CA MET A 47 11.34 -7.06 18.75
C MET A 47 11.11 -6.81 17.26
N PHE A 48 10.67 -7.84 16.53
CA PHE A 48 10.28 -7.66 15.14
C PHE A 48 9.03 -6.78 15.02
N GLY A 49 9.03 -5.84 14.09
CA GLY A 49 7.96 -4.87 13.88
C GLY A 49 8.30 -3.89 12.77
N VAL A 50 7.47 -2.86 12.62
CA VAL A 50 7.62 -1.82 11.60
C VAL A 50 8.21 -0.58 12.25
N ASP A 51 9.33 -0.08 11.72
CA ASP A 51 9.87 1.21 12.15
C ASP A 51 9.12 2.32 11.41
N ILE A 52 8.48 3.23 12.15
CA ILE A 52 7.74 4.39 11.64
C ILE A 52 8.41 5.69 12.12
N PRO A 53 8.25 6.82 11.43
CA PRO A 53 8.69 8.11 11.96
C PRO A 53 8.08 8.37 13.33
N LEU A 54 8.90 8.76 14.31
CA LEU A 54 8.41 9.28 15.58
C LEU A 54 7.85 10.68 15.31
N LEU A 55 6.63 10.95 15.77
CA LEU A 55 6.00 12.26 15.64
C LEU A 55 6.17 13.06 16.94
N ASP A 56 6.36 14.37 16.84
CA ASP A 56 6.38 15.29 17.96
C ASP A 56 4.95 15.70 18.40
N ALA A 57 4.85 16.61 19.36
CA ALA A 57 3.57 17.07 19.92
C ALA A 57 2.65 17.77 18.90
N ILE A 58 3.19 18.22 17.76
CA ILE A 58 2.45 18.89 16.67
C ILE A 58 2.24 17.97 15.46
N GLY A 59 2.59 16.69 15.58
CA GLY A 59 2.39 15.68 14.52
C GLY A 59 3.44 15.71 13.41
N GLN A 60 4.57 16.39 13.60
CA GLN A 60 5.67 16.43 12.64
C GLN A 60 6.75 15.39 12.97
N PRO A 61 7.54 14.93 11.98
CA PRO A 61 8.63 13.99 12.26
C PRO A 61 9.65 14.58 13.25
N ALA A 62 9.91 13.87 14.34
CA ALA A 62 10.94 14.23 15.31
C ALA A 62 12.35 13.97 14.75
N TYR A 63 13.27 14.91 14.94
CA TYR A 63 14.65 14.82 14.48
C TYR A 63 15.61 14.67 15.66
N ASN A 64 16.66 13.87 15.48
CA ASN A 64 17.74 13.80 16.46
C ASN A 64 18.72 14.97 16.29
N THR A 65 19.69 15.09 17.21
CA THR A 65 20.74 16.12 17.20
C THR A 65 21.62 16.13 15.93
N ARG A 66 21.53 15.08 15.09
CA ARG A 66 22.24 14.96 13.81
C ARG A 66 21.35 15.22 12.60
N GLY A 67 20.13 15.73 12.80
CA GLY A 67 19.17 16.01 11.72
C GLY A 67 18.57 14.76 11.06
N LYS A 68 18.67 13.57 11.67
CA LYS A 68 18.01 12.35 11.17
C LYS A 68 16.66 12.16 11.85
N ILE A 69 15.65 11.77 11.06
CA ILE A 69 14.32 11.41 11.56
C ILE A 69 14.45 10.27 12.57
N GLN A 70 13.95 10.50 13.78
CA GLN A 70 13.81 9.48 14.80
C GLN A 70 12.70 8.51 14.39
N ARG A 71 12.88 7.23 14.71
CA ARG A 71 11.90 6.20 14.39
C ARG A 71 11.52 5.45 15.65
N THR A 72 10.23 5.19 15.79
CA THR A 72 9.72 4.24 16.78
C THR A 72 9.33 2.94 16.09
N ARG A 73 9.33 1.84 16.83
CA ARG A 73 8.91 0.54 16.30
C ARG A 73 7.54 0.18 16.82
N ILE A 74 6.64 -0.09 15.90
CA ILE A 74 5.29 -0.58 16.20
C ILE A 74 5.15 -2.06 15.82
N ARG A 75 4.13 -2.70 16.39
CA ARG A 75 3.72 -4.04 15.97
C ARG A 75 2.95 -3.94 14.67
N MET A 76 3.08 -4.95 13.82
CA MET A 76 2.10 -5.11 12.73
C MET A 76 0.75 -5.50 13.30
N GLY A 77 -0.31 -5.14 12.60
CA GLY A 77 -1.66 -5.61 12.87
C GLY A 77 -1.78 -7.12 12.70
N ASP A 78 -2.92 -7.65 13.17
CA ASP A 78 -3.20 -9.07 13.07
C ASP A 78 -3.42 -9.50 11.62
N ALA A 79 -2.95 -10.70 11.31
CA ALA A 79 -3.29 -11.40 10.08
C ALA A 79 -4.71 -11.96 10.16
N ARG A 80 -5.18 -12.63 9.10
CA ARG A 80 -6.48 -13.31 9.10
C ARG A 80 -6.35 -14.76 8.63
N PHE A 81 -7.01 -15.65 9.36
CA PHE A 81 -7.24 -17.02 8.91
C PHE A 81 -8.26 -17.06 7.76
N ALA A 82 -8.35 -18.19 7.06
CA ALA A 82 -9.30 -18.38 5.95
C ALA A 82 -10.77 -18.22 6.37
N ASN A 83 -11.09 -18.46 7.64
CA ASN A 83 -12.42 -18.23 8.23
C ASN A 83 -12.66 -16.76 8.65
N GLY A 84 -11.73 -15.85 8.37
CA GLY A 84 -11.81 -14.43 8.69
C GLY A 84 -11.41 -14.06 10.12
N LEU A 85 -11.17 -15.04 11.00
CA LEU A 85 -10.76 -14.78 12.37
C LEU A 85 -9.36 -14.14 12.41
N PRO A 86 -9.10 -13.23 13.37
CA PRO A 86 -7.78 -12.66 13.56
C PRO A 86 -6.73 -13.75 13.88
N GLN A 87 -5.58 -13.65 13.24
CA GLN A 87 -4.37 -14.41 13.59
C GLN A 87 -3.35 -13.44 14.18
N PRO A 88 -3.16 -13.45 15.51
CA PRO A 88 -2.13 -12.64 16.14
C PRO A 88 -0.74 -13.02 15.65
N LEU A 89 0.04 -12.04 15.20
CA LEU A 89 1.44 -12.26 14.78
C LEU A 89 2.42 -12.29 15.97
N TYR A 90 1.94 -11.87 17.12
CA TYR A 90 2.65 -11.83 18.40
C TYR A 90 1.92 -12.75 19.38
N TYR A 91 2.66 -13.37 20.30
CA TYR A 91 2.01 -14.18 21.33
C TYR A 91 1.12 -13.30 22.21
N PRO A 92 -0.12 -13.75 22.53
CA PRO A 92 -1.08 -12.95 23.29
C PRO A 92 -0.66 -12.81 24.76
N LEU A 93 -1.35 -11.93 25.49
CA LEU A 93 -1.20 -11.81 26.93
C LEU A 93 -1.53 -13.17 27.61
N GLY A 94 -0.78 -13.52 28.65
CA GLY A 94 -0.92 -14.82 29.34
C GLY A 94 -0.11 -15.97 28.73
N HIS A 95 0.48 -15.79 27.54
CA HIS A 95 1.45 -16.76 27.00
C HIS A 95 2.83 -16.59 27.67
N PRO A 96 3.61 -17.68 27.91
CA PRO A 96 4.97 -17.57 28.46
C PRO A 96 5.92 -16.66 27.65
N ARG A 97 5.60 -16.45 26.37
CA ARG A 97 6.32 -15.57 25.44
C ARG A 97 5.51 -14.35 25.02
N ALA A 98 4.57 -13.88 25.83
CA ALA A 98 3.66 -12.78 25.50
C ALA A 98 4.39 -11.59 24.87
N GLY A 99 3.83 -11.04 23.80
CA GLY A 99 4.39 -9.92 23.04
C GLY A 99 5.54 -10.26 22.10
N VAL A 100 6.09 -11.48 22.14
CA VAL A 100 7.13 -11.93 21.19
C VAL A 100 6.52 -12.20 19.82
N PHE A 101 7.16 -11.71 18.76
CA PHE A 101 6.78 -12.04 17.39
C PHE A 101 7.01 -13.52 17.12
N LYS A 102 5.99 -14.20 16.56
CA LYS A 102 5.96 -15.67 16.40
C LYS A 102 6.93 -16.20 15.34
N GLY A 103 7.24 -15.42 14.31
CA GLY A 103 8.03 -15.91 13.18
C GLY A 103 7.17 -16.62 12.12
N MET A 104 7.62 -16.61 10.86
CA MET A 104 6.85 -17.15 9.74
C MET A 104 6.52 -18.64 9.90
N LEU A 105 7.40 -19.44 10.50
CA LEU A 105 7.16 -20.87 10.68
C LEU A 105 5.92 -21.12 11.54
N GLU A 106 5.81 -20.43 12.69
CA GLU A 106 4.67 -20.63 13.58
C GLU A 106 3.39 -20.06 12.97
N ILE A 107 3.47 -18.88 12.33
CA ILE A 107 2.33 -18.27 11.62
C ILE A 107 1.80 -19.20 10.52
N LEU A 108 2.68 -19.88 9.78
CA LEU A 108 2.29 -20.84 8.75
C LEU A 108 1.78 -22.16 9.37
N ALA A 109 2.41 -22.65 10.44
CA ALA A 109 1.95 -23.86 11.12
C ALA A 109 0.52 -23.69 11.68
N GLU A 110 0.21 -22.54 12.26
CA GLU A 110 -1.15 -22.17 12.70
C GLU A 110 -2.18 -22.16 11.57
N ARG A 111 -1.74 -22.00 10.30
CA ARG A 111 -2.59 -22.05 9.11
C ARG A 111 -2.76 -23.45 8.54
N GLY A 112 -2.21 -24.48 9.19
CA GLY A 112 -2.34 -25.88 8.78
C GLY A 112 -1.24 -26.38 7.84
N TYR A 113 -0.12 -25.65 7.71
CA TYR A 113 1.05 -26.17 7.00
C TYR A 113 1.85 -27.13 7.88
N GLU A 114 2.26 -28.26 7.28
CA GLU A 114 3.06 -29.28 7.97
C GLU A 114 4.40 -28.74 8.49
N ARG A 115 4.68 -28.95 9.78
CA ARG A 115 5.87 -28.38 10.44
C ARG A 115 7.17 -28.88 9.84
N ASP A 116 7.26 -30.17 9.50
CA ASP A 116 8.48 -30.75 8.92
C ASP A 116 8.84 -30.10 7.58
N MET A 117 7.83 -29.85 6.75
CA MET A 117 7.99 -29.11 5.49
C MET A 117 8.49 -27.69 5.78
N LEU A 118 7.86 -26.96 6.71
CA LEU A 118 8.28 -25.60 7.08
C LEU A 118 9.70 -25.55 7.68
N HIS A 119 10.11 -26.58 8.41
CA HIS A 119 11.47 -26.71 8.94
C HIS A 119 12.49 -26.89 7.81
N ALA A 120 12.18 -27.70 6.80
CA ALA A 120 13.02 -27.87 5.61
C ALA A 120 13.10 -26.60 4.74
N LEU A 121 12.07 -25.75 4.76
CA LEU A 121 12.10 -24.49 4.01
C LEU A 121 13.11 -23.49 4.59
N ARG A 122 13.89 -22.87 3.71
CA ARG A 122 14.63 -21.65 4.07
C ARG A 122 13.69 -20.50 4.45
N ALA A 123 14.18 -19.54 5.23
CA ALA A 123 13.43 -18.33 5.57
C ALA A 123 13.05 -17.52 4.32
N GLU A 124 14.05 -17.23 3.49
CA GLU A 124 13.93 -16.56 2.20
C GLU A 124 14.97 -17.07 1.19
N CYS A 125 14.68 -16.94 -0.11
CA CYS A 125 15.69 -17.11 -1.15
C CYS A 125 16.72 -15.99 -1.09
N HIS A 126 17.95 -16.26 -1.54
CA HIS A 126 19.02 -15.28 -1.56
C HIS A 126 18.57 -13.99 -2.29
N SER A 127 18.74 -12.84 -1.64
CA SER A 127 18.30 -11.53 -2.14
C SER A 127 16.81 -11.47 -2.54
N PHE A 128 15.97 -12.34 -1.96
CA PHE A 128 14.56 -12.52 -2.30
C PHE A 128 14.29 -12.79 -3.80
N LYS A 129 15.27 -13.37 -4.50
CA LYS A 129 15.14 -13.80 -5.91
C LYS A 129 14.49 -15.19 -5.98
N CYS A 130 13.17 -15.24 -5.78
CA CYS A 130 12.39 -16.47 -5.92
C CYS A 130 12.11 -16.78 -7.40
N SER A 131 11.78 -18.04 -7.70
CA SER A 131 11.23 -18.41 -9.01
C SER A 131 10.01 -17.54 -9.34
N PRO A 132 9.83 -17.10 -10.61
CA PRO A 132 8.64 -16.37 -11.02
C PRO A 132 7.38 -17.22 -10.87
N LYS A 133 7.49 -18.54 -11.10
CA LYS A 133 6.42 -19.51 -10.85
C LYS A 133 6.35 -19.82 -9.36
N PHE A 134 5.21 -19.54 -8.74
CA PHE A 134 4.91 -19.92 -7.37
C PHE A 134 4.05 -21.18 -7.37
N GLU A 135 4.53 -22.22 -6.70
CA GLU A 135 3.81 -23.47 -6.48
C GLU A 135 3.59 -23.65 -4.98
N ARG A 136 2.33 -23.66 -4.56
CA ARG A 136 1.98 -23.78 -3.12
C ARG A 136 2.38 -25.13 -2.54
N ALA A 137 2.32 -26.20 -3.34
CA ALA A 137 2.71 -27.55 -2.93
C ALA A 137 4.22 -27.71 -2.74
N ASN A 138 5.03 -26.89 -3.42
CA ASN A 138 6.49 -26.91 -3.32
C ASN A 138 7.07 -25.48 -3.24
N PRO A 139 6.83 -24.77 -2.14
CA PRO A 139 7.26 -23.38 -2.00
C PRO A 139 8.79 -23.30 -1.83
N CYS A 140 9.42 -22.28 -2.42
CA CYS A 140 10.88 -22.15 -2.33
C CYS A 140 11.40 -21.65 -0.96
N CYS A 141 10.55 -20.95 -0.20
CA CYS A 141 10.87 -20.40 1.12
C CYS A 141 9.60 -19.98 1.89
N CYS A 142 9.71 -19.86 3.22
CA CYS A 142 8.61 -19.43 4.10
C CYS A 142 8.07 -18.05 3.70
N ARG A 143 8.96 -17.10 3.38
CA ARG A 143 8.56 -15.74 2.98
C ARG A 143 7.71 -15.71 1.71
N ARG A 144 8.04 -16.52 0.71
CA ARG A 144 7.27 -16.59 -0.54
C ARG A 144 5.93 -17.26 -0.31
N LEU A 145 5.88 -18.31 0.49
CA LEU A 145 4.62 -18.97 0.87
C LEU A 145 3.69 -17.97 1.56
N LEU A 146 4.16 -17.32 2.63
CA LEU A 146 3.38 -16.35 3.40
C LEU A 146 2.93 -15.14 2.56
N LEU A 147 3.78 -14.64 1.66
CA LEU A 147 3.43 -13.50 0.80
C LEU A 147 2.31 -13.82 -0.21
N ASN A 148 2.09 -15.11 -0.52
CA ASN A 148 1.00 -15.57 -1.37
C ASN A 148 -0.19 -16.11 -0.57
N GLU A 149 -0.20 -15.91 0.75
CA GLU A 149 -1.42 -16.06 1.53
C GLU A 149 -2.39 -14.91 1.20
N PRO A 150 -3.71 -15.15 1.15
CA PRO A 150 -4.68 -14.17 0.67
C PRO A 150 -4.58 -12.82 1.41
N ASP A 151 -4.56 -12.84 2.74
CA ASP A 151 -4.51 -11.65 3.59
C ASP A 151 -3.20 -10.85 3.46
N PHE A 152 -2.09 -11.51 3.15
CA PHE A 152 -0.80 -10.85 2.85
C PHE A 152 -0.72 -10.31 1.42
N ALA A 153 -1.38 -10.96 0.47
CA ALA A 153 -1.39 -10.58 -0.93
C ALA A 153 -2.32 -9.39 -1.21
N THR A 154 -3.47 -9.33 -0.54
CA THR A 154 -4.54 -8.36 -0.80
C THR A 154 -4.61 -7.22 0.21
N VAL A 155 -3.50 -6.87 0.84
CA VAL A 155 -3.44 -5.71 1.74
C VAL A 155 -3.64 -4.42 0.93
N LEU A 156 -4.75 -3.75 1.20
CA LEU A 156 -5.15 -2.51 0.55
C LEU A 156 -4.26 -1.34 0.99
N SER A 157 -4.12 -0.36 0.09
CA SER A 157 -3.59 0.96 0.41
C SER A 157 -4.62 1.78 1.19
N ILE A 158 -4.16 2.82 1.89
CA ILE A 158 -5.04 3.78 2.57
C ILE A 158 -6.03 4.40 1.57
N LEU A 159 -5.55 4.72 0.37
CA LEU A 159 -6.37 5.26 -0.70
C LEU A 159 -7.52 4.30 -1.08
N GLU A 160 -7.20 3.02 -1.30
CA GLU A 160 -8.22 2.00 -1.59
C GLU A 160 -9.24 1.85 -0.47
N GLU A 161 -8.80 1.82 0.80
CA GLU A 161 -9.69 1.72 1.96
C GLU A 161 -10.64 2.93 2.05
N GLU A 162 -10.13 4.14 1.90
CA GLU A 162 -10.91 5.38 1.96
C GLU A 162 -11.92 5.49 0.81
N CYS A 163 -11.53 5.10 -0.41
CA CYS A 163 -12.43 5.08 -1.55
C CYS A 163 -13.52 4.01 -1.41
N ALA A 164 -13.15 2.80 -0.97
CA ALA A 164 -14.09 1.70 -0.76
C ALA A 164 -15.13 2.04 0.32
N ALA A 165 -14.73 2.71 1.40
CA ALA A 165 -15.65 3.18 2.45
C ALA A 165 -16.71 4.16 1.93
N ARG A 166 -16.47 4.80 0.79
CA ARG A 166 -17.39 5.71 0.08
C ARG A 166 -18.09 5.05 -1.11
N GLY A 167 -17.88 3.74 -1.32
CA GLY A 167 -18.49 2.98 -2.42
C GLY A 167 -17.76 3.12 -3.77
N PHE A 168 -16.56 3.68 -3.80
CA PHE A 168 -15.78 3.84 -5.03
C PHE A 168 -14.73 2.75 -5.20
N ARG A 169 -14.62 2.23 -6.43
CA ARG A 169 -13.53 1.32 -6.82
C ARG A 169 -12.31 2.11 -7.27
N VAL A 170 -11.13 1.67 -6.84
CA VAL A 170 -9.84 2.22 -7.30
C VAL A 170 -9.20 1.27 -8.31
N ILE A 171 -8.62 1.83 -9.38
CA ILE A 171 -7.76 1.11 -10.33
C ILE A 171 -6.40 1.81 -10.39
N PHE A 172 -5.34 1.02 -10.23
CA PHE A 172 -3.97 1.49 -10.44
C PHE A 172 -3.49 1.15 -11.85
N LEU A 173 -3.02 2.15 -12.57
CA LEU A 173 -2.40 1.95 -13.88
C LEU A 173 -1.03 1.26 -13.76
N PRO A 174 -0.57 0.53 -14.79
CA PRO A 174 0.80 0.05 -14.85
C PRO A 174 1.82 1.18 -14.64
N LYS A 175 2.94 0.87 -13.98
CA LYS A 175 4.01 1.87 -13.75
C LYS A 175 4.64 2.28 -15.07
N PHE A 176 4.88 3.59 -15.24
CA PHE A 176 5.51 4.18 -16.43
C PHE A 176 4.69 4.04 -17.72
N HIS A 177 3.36 3.98 -17.58
CA HIS A 177 2.43 3.94 -18.71
C HIS A 177 1.45 5.13 -18.65
N CYS A 178 1.98 6.36 -18.76
CA CYS A 178 1.17 7.58 -18.67
C CYS A 178 0.19 7.72 -19.85
N GLU A 179 0.45 7.06 -20.97
CA GLU A 179 -0.45 6.96 -22.13
C GLU A 179 -1.79 6.31 -21.81
N LEU A 180 -1.86 5.50 -20.75
CA LEU A 180 -3.10 4.87 -20.27
C LEU A 180 -3.90 5.78 -19.34
N ASN A 181 -3.33 6.92 -18.92
CA ASN A 181 -3.98 7.85 -18.01
C ASN A 181 -4.68 8.96 -18.81
N LEU A 182 -6.01 8.85 -18.96
CA LEU A 182 -6.84 9.77 -19.74
C LEU A 182 -6.66 11.24 -19.34
N ILE A 183 -6.36 11.51 -18.07
CA ILE A 183 -6.15 12.89 -17.59
C ILE A 183 -4.95 13.56 -18.28
N GLU A 184 -3.96 12.80 -18.73
CA GLU A 184 -2.79 13.34 -19.45
C GLU A 184 -3.18 13.90 -20.81
N GLN A 185 -4.12 13.26 -21.52
CA GLN A 185 -4.67 13.80 -22.77
C GLN A 185 -5.48 15.07 -22.52
N CYS A 186 -6.28 15.08 -21.44
CA CYS A 186 -7.04 16.26 -21.02
C CYS A 186 -6.11 17.43 -20.72
N TRP A 187 -5.05 17.21 -19.96
CA TRP A 187 -4.02 18.22 -19.65
C TRP A 187 -3.26 18.67 -20.89
N GLY A 188 -2.91 17.75 -21.79
CA GLY A 188 -2.26 18.10 -23.06
C GLY A 188 -3.11 19.05 -23.89
N ARG A 189 -4.41 18.76 -24.03
CA ARG A 189 -5.35 19.65 -24.74
C ARG A 189 -5.56 20.97 -24.02
N ALA A 190 -5.70 20.96 -22.70
CA ALA A 190 -5.84 22.18 -21.90
C ALA A 190 -4.62 23.10 -22.09
N LYS A 191 -3.41 22.55 -22.00
CA LYS A 191 -2.17 23.31 -22.19
C LYS A 191 -2.07 23.89 -23.60
N ALA A 192 -2.50 23.13 -24.63
CA ALA A 192 -2.56 23.66 -25.99
C ALA A 192 -3.50 24.87 -26.10
N ILE A 193 -4.70 24.81 -25.51
CA ILE A 193 -5.63 25.97 -25.46
C ILE A 193 -5.02 27.12 -24.66
N TYR A 194 -4.37 26.81 -23.54
CA TYR A 194 -3.75 27.80 -22.67
C TYR A 194 -2.66 28.60 -23.39
N HIS A 195 -1.89 27.95 -24.27
CA HIS A 195 -0.83 28.60 -25.06
C HIS A 195 -1.35 29.67 -26.03
N ASP A 196 -2.64 29.66 -26.37
CA ASP A 196 -3.27 30.69 -27.20
C ASP A 196 -3.63 31.96 -26.40
N PHE A 197 -3.55 31.93 -25.06
CA PHE A 197 -3.81 33.09 -24.22
C PHE A 197 -2.60 34.02 -24.11
N PRO A 198 -2.83 35.33 -23.90
CA PRO A 198 -1.74 36.27 -23.65
C PRO A 198 -0.89 35.86 -22.44
N ALA A 199 0.42 35.99 -22.57
CA ALA A 199 1.35 35.77 -21.46
C ALA A 199 1.07 36.76 -20.33
N SER A 200 1.12 36.26 -19.09
CA SER A 200 0.93 37.05 -17.88
C SER A 200 1.89 36.55 -16.80
N ALA A 201 2.28 37.45 -15.90
CA ALA A 201 2.97 37.10 -14.65
C ALA A 201 2.05 37.21 -13.43
N CYS A 202 0.80 37.67 -13.62
CA CYS A 202 -0.18 37.83 -12.54
C CYS A 202 -0.90 36.49 -12.28
N GLU A 203 -0.80 35.98 -11.06
CA GLU A 203 -1.37 34.70 -10.63
C GLU A 203 -2.87 34.59 -10.92
N ASP A 204 -3.66 35.62 -10.60
CA ASP A 204 -5.11 35.64 -10.87
C ASP A 204 -5.42 35.45 -12.36
N VAL A 205 -4.60 36.03 -13.24
CA VAL A 205 -4.74 35.87 -14.70
C VAL A 205 -4.34 34.46 -15.13
N LEU A 206 -3.28 33.90 -14.53
CA LEU A 206 -2.85 32.52 -14.80
C LEU A 206 -3.94 31.52 -14.37
N GLU A 207 -4.55 31.71 -13.20
CA GLU A 207 -5.64 30.85 -12.69
C GLU A 207 -6.89 30.94 -13.56
N GLN A 208 -7.30 32.15 -13.95
CA GLN A 208 -8.44 32.36 -14.85
C GLN A 208 -8.19 31.71 -16.22
N ASN A 209 -6.98 31.88 -16.78
CA ASN A 209 -6.60 31.26 -18.03
C ASN A 209 -6.60 29.73 -17.92
N ALA A 210 -6.06 29.15 -16.83
CA ALA A 210 -6.07 27.72 -16.61
C ALA A 210 -7.50 27.17 -16.52
N THR A 211 -8.37 27.85 -15.79
CA THR A 211 -9.79 27.49 -15.64
C THR A 211 -10.52 27.55 -16.99
N ARG A 212 -10.29 28.61 -17.78
CA ARG A 212 -10.85 28.74 -19.14
C ARG A 212 -10.37 27.66 -20.09
N ALA A 213 -9.08 27.32 -20.05
CA ALA A 213 -8.50 26.26 -20.85
C ALA A 213 -9.12 24.88 -20.51
N LEU A 214 -9.27 24.59 -19.22
CA LEU A 214 -9.93 23.37 -18.74
C LEU A 214 -11.41 23.29 -19.16
N ALA A 215 -12.14 24.41 -19.09
CA ALA A 215 -13.53 24.49 -19.54
C ALA A 215 -13.69 24.28 -21.06
N GLY A 216 -12.61 24.48 -21.84
CA GLY A 216 -12.58 24.21 -23.28
C GLY A 216 -12.43 22.73 -23.66
N ILE A 217 -12.21 21.83 -22.69
CA ILE A 217 -12.14 20.39 -22.95
C ILE A 217 -13.56 19.84 -23.13
N THR A 218 -13.81 19.21 -24.28
CA THR A 218 -15.13 18.63 -24.57
C THR A 218 -15.20 17.15 -24.19
N LEU A 219 -16.41 16.61 -23.99
CA LEU A 219 -16.62 15.17 -23.82
C LEU A 219 -16.11 14.34 -25.01
N LEU A 220 -16.10 14.91 -26.22
CA LEU A 220 -15.55 14.23 -27.39
C LEU A 220 -14.03 14.07 -27.28
N ASN A 221 -13.32 15.02 -26.66
CA ASN A 221 -11.89 14.88 -26.37
C ASN A 221 -11.63 13.75 -25.37
N ILE A 222 -12.53 13.57 -24.39
CA ILE A 222 -12.40 12.58 -23.32
C ILE A 222 -12.74 11.17 -23.81
N ARG A 223 -13.63 11.03 -24.80
CA ARG A 223 -14.13 9.73 -25.30
C ARG A 223 -13.32 9.14 -26.47
N ARG A 224 -12.32 9.85 -26.98
CA ARG A 224 -11.42 9.37 -28.04
C ARG A 224 -10.28 8.55 -27.44
#